data_AF-A0A135WE62-F1
#
_entry.id   AF-A0A135WE62-F1
#
_cell.length_a   1.000
_cell.length_b   1.000
_cell.length_c   1.000
_cell.angle_alpha   90.00
_cell.angle_beta   90.00
_cell.angle_gamma   90.00
#
_symmetry.space_group_name_H-M   'P 1'
#
loop_
_entity.id
_entity.type
_entity.pdbx_description
1 polymer ?
#
loop_
_entity_poly.entity_id
_entity_poly.type
_entity_poly.pdbx_seq_one_letter_code
_entity_poly.pdbx_strand_id
1 'polypeptide(L)'
;MAFTGCKEEKEDEVQDVDKTGSIETVLSVEHLDTADVLVTKHRIWKDKKLFKEIIKKDTIPSLGDTLVGGEDNDGYDHIAKTKKDYEFFITVQ
;
A
#
# COMPACT_ATOMS: atom_id res chain seq x y z
N MET A 1 32.70 -0.40 18.20
CA MET A 1 31.75 0.73 18.16
C MET A 1 30.58 0.26 17.30
N ALA A 2 29.46 -0.09 17.93
CA ALA A 2 28.25 -0.51 17.23
C ALA A 2 27.39 0.73 16.99
N PHE A 3 27.14 1.06 15.74
CA PHE A 3 26.13 2.04 15.35
C PHE A 3 24.76 1.35 15.42
N THR A 4 24.14 1.37 16.59
CA THR A 4 22.72 1.03 16.72
C THR A 4 21.94 2.24 16.21
N GLY A 5 21.56 2.23 14.94
CA GLY A 5 20.66 3.23 14.38
C GLY A 5 19.32 3.14 15.10
N CYS A 6 19.00 4.14 15.92
CA CYS A 6 17.64 4.31 16.43
C CYS A 6 16.72 4.50 15.23
N LYS A 7 15.83 3.54 15.00
CA LYS A 7 14.66 3.78 14.15
C LYS A 7 13.83 4.81 14.91
N GLU A 8 13.71 6.01 14.35
CA GLU A 8 12.74 6.98 14.83
C GLU A 8 11.36 6.35 14.64
N GLU A 9 10.79 5.83 15.72
CA GLU A 9 9.41 5.37 15.71
C GLU A 9 8.54 6.61 15.51
N LYS A 10 7.84 6.67 14.37
CA LYS A 10 6.84 7.71 14.13
C LYS A 10 5.72 7.48 15.15
N GLU A 11 5.67 8.30 16.19
CA GLU A 11 4.76 8.11 17.34
C GLU A 11 3.27 8.01 16.93
N ASP A 12 2.90 8.52 15.76
CA ASP A 12 1.52 8.54 15.25
C ASP A 12 1.16 7.37 14.31
N GLU A 13 2.08 6.44 14.05
CA GLU A 13 1.79 5.27 13.20
C GLU A 13 1.08 4.18 14.00
N VAL A 14 -0.21 3.98 13.71
CA VAL A 14 -1.01 2.90 14.31
C VAL A 14 -0.50 1.55 13.81
N GLN A 15 0.25 0.84 14.66
CA GLN A 15 0.83 -0.47 14.36
C GLN A 15 -0.21 -1.60 14.27
N ASP A 16 -1.31 -1.48 15.02
CA ASP A 16 -2.33 -2.52 15.16
C ASP A 16 -3.76 -1.96 15.04
N VAL A 17 -4.62 -2.69 14.34
CA VAL A 17 -6.05 -2.36 14.22
C VAL A 17 -6.80 -2.84 15.46
N ASP A 18 -7.62 -1.96 16.06
CA ASP A 18 -8.53 -2.34 17.15
C ASP A 18 -9.64 -3.26 16.66
N LYS A 19 -9.56 -4.55 16.98
CA LYS A 19 -10.54 -5.54 16.53
C LYS A 19 -11.82 -5.56 17.38
N THR A 20 -11.91 -4.79 18.46
CA THR A 20 -13.11 -4.74 19.31
C THR A 20 -14.24 -3.98 18.63
N GLY A 21 -13.91 -2.93 17.88
CA GLY A 21 -14.85 -2.15 17.07
C GLY A 21 -14.12 -1.15 16.18
N SER A 22 -13.86 -1.52 14.93
CA SER A 22 -13.24 -0.61 13.96
C SER A 22 -13.57 -0.98 12.51
N ILE A 23 -13.26 -0.07 11.60
CA ILE A 23 -13.27 -0.31 10.16
C ILE A 23 -11.86 -0.05 9.64
N GLU A 24 -11.18 -1.11 9.22
CA GLU A 24 -9.88 -1.02 8.56
C GLU A 24 -10.11 -0.87 7.05
N THR A 25 -9.52 0.16 6.46
CA THR A 25 -9.60 0.42 5.02
C THR A 25 -8.23 0.28 4.38
N VAL A 26 -8.13 -0.58 3.36
CA VAL A 26 -6.92 -0.80 2.57
C VAL A 26 -7.21 -0.42 1.12
N LEU A 27 -6.39 0.50 0.58
CA LEU A 27 -6.38 0.87 -0.83
C LEU A 27 -5.13 0.29 -1.49
N SER A 28 -5.29 -0.37 -2.62
CA SER A 28 -4.16 -0.93 -3.39
C SER A 28 -4.46 -0.87 -4.90
N VAL A 29 -3.41 -0.78 -5.71
CA VAL A 29 -3.52 -0.91 -7.18
C VAL A 29 -2.99 -2.25 -7.63
N GLU A 30 -3.77 -2.95 -8.45
CA GLU A 30 -3.34 -4.12 -9.20
C GLU A 30 -3.07 -3.68 -10.65
N HIS A 31 -1.82 -3.82 -11.12
CA HIS A 31 -1.46 -3.58 -12.52
C HIS A 31 -1.75 -4.82 -13.37
N LEU A 32 -2.74 -4.74 -14.27
CA LEU A 32 -3.02 -5.79 -15.26
C LEU A 32 -2.44 -5.38 -16.62
N ASP A 33 -2.28 -6.35 -17.52
CA ASP A 33 -1.71 -6.10 -18.86
C ASP A 33 -2.50 -5.07 -19.68
N THR A 34 -3.81 -4.96 -19.43
CA THR A 34 -4.74 -4.13 -20.22
C THR A 34 -5.34 -2.95 -19.45
N ALA A 35 -5.24 -2.93 -18.12
CA ALA A 35 -5.83 -1.90 -17.26
C ALA A 35 -5.21 -1.93 -15.85
N ASP A 36 -5.29 -0.82 -15.14
CA ASP A 36 -4.99 -0.79 -13.71
C ASP A 36 -6.30 -0.88 -12.93
N VAL A 37 -6.29 -1.57 -11.79
CA VAL A 37 -7.47 -1.79 -10.95
C VAL A 37 -7.23 -1.26 -9.55
N LEU A 38 -8.04 -0.29 -9.12
CA LEU A 38 -8.12 0.13 -7.73
C LEU A 38 -8.93 -0.90 -6.95
N VAL A 39 -8.31 -1.46 -5.92
CA VAL A 39 -8.95 -2.37 -4.97
C VAL A 39 -9.08 -1.66 -3.63
N THR A 40 -10.33 -1.45 -3.21
CA THR A 40 -10.67 -0.91 -1.89
C THR A 40 -11.24 -2.04 -1.04
N LYS A 41 -10.58 -2.35 0.07
CA LYS A 41 -11.03 -3.37 1.04
C LYS A 41 -11.40 -2.69 2.34
N HIS A 42 -12.64 -2.87 2.79
CA HIS A 42 -13.08 -2.50 4.12
C HIS A 42 -13.28 -3.76 4.96
N ARG A 43 -12.52 -3.89 6.05
CA ARG A 43 -12.70 -4.94 7.06
C ARG A 43 -13.38 -4.34 8.28
N ILE A 44 -14.58 -4.81 8.54
CA ILE A 44 -15.37 -4.41 9.70
C ILE A 44 -15.06 -5.39 10.82
N TRP A 45 -14.45 -4.89 11.89
CA TRP A 45 -14.11 -5.65 13.07
C TRP A 45 -15.11 -5.37 14.18
N LYS A 46 -15.61 -6.43 14.83
CA LYS A 46 -16.52 -6.34 15.97
C LYS A 46 -16.29 -7.52 16.90
N ASP A 47 -16.30 -7.28 18.21
CA ASP A 47 -16.18 -8.33 19.23
C ASP A 47 -14.92 -9.20 19.04
N LYS A 48 -13.81 -8.57 18.61
CA LYS A 48 -12.51 -9.21 18.30
C LYS A 48 -12.56 -10.18 17.11
N LYS A 49 -13.57 -10.08 16.25
CA LYS A 49 -13.75 -10.93 15.06
C LYS A 49 -13.96 -10.09 13.81
N LEU A 50 -13.55 -10.63 12.66
CA LEU A 50 -13.90 -10.07 11.37
C LEU A 50 -15.40 -10.31 11.16
N PHE A 51 -16.18 -9.23 11.21
CA PHE A 51 -17.63 -9.28 11.04
C PHE A 51 -18.01 -9.33 9.57
N LYS A 52 -17.34 -8.50 8.75
CA LYS A 52 -17.61 -8.41 7.31
C LYS A 52 -16.39 -7.86 6.59
N GLU A 53 -16.14 -8.38 5.39
CA GLU A 53 -15.20 -7.78 4.44
C GLU A 53 -15.99 -7.30 3.21
N ILE A 54 -15.75 -6.06 2.80
CA ILE A 54 -16.34 -5.46 1.61
C ILE A 54 -15.19 -5.12 0.67
N ILE A 55 -15.19 -5.74 -0.51
CA ILE A 55 -14.18 -5.50 -1.54
C ILE A 55 -14.86 -4.80 -2.71
N LYS A 56 -14.37 -3.60 -3.04
CA LYS A 56 -14.74 -2.89 -4.26
C LYS A 56 -13.55 -2.88 -5.20
N LYS A 57 -13.81 -3.17 -6.47
CA LYS A 57 -12.83 -3.09 -7.55
C LYS A 57 -13.36 -2.12 -8.60
N ASP A 58 -12.54 -1.14 -8.98
CA ASP A 58 -12.83 -0.20 -10.04
C ASP A 58 -11.62 -0.12 -10.99
N THR A 59 -11.85 0.00 -12.28
CA THR A 59 -10.78 0.22 -13.27
C THR A 59 -10.37 1.68 -13.27
N ILE A 60 -9.07 1.96 -13.29
CA ILE A 60 -8.51 3.30 -13.37
C ILE A 60 -7.58 3.43 -14.60
N PRO A 61 -7.43 4.64 -15.18
CA PRO A 61 -6.52 4.85 -16.29
C PRO A 61 -5.07 4.63 -15.86
N SER A 62 -4.29 3.90 -16.66
CA SER A 62 -2.88 3.69 -16.37
C SER A 62 -2.06 4.97 -16.50
N LEU A 63 -1.17 5.21 -15.54
CA LEU A 63 -0.21 6.32 -15.55
C LEU A 63 1.00 6.08 -16.48
N GLY A 64 1.06 4.88 -17.07
CA GLY A 64 2.15 4.43 -17.92
C GLY A 64 3.39 3.99 -17.14
N ASP A 65 4.49 3.87 -17.85
CA ASP A 65 5.75 3.36 -17.31
C ASP A 65 6.69 4.51 -16.93
N THR A 66 7.60 4.23 -16.01
CA THR A 66 8.72 5.08 -15.60
C THR A 66 10.02 4.28 -15.59
N LEU A 67 11.15 4.98 -15.61
CA LEU A 67 12.47 4.40 -15.48
C LEU A 67 12.93 4.57 -14.04
N VAL A 68 13.33 3.47 -13.40
CA VAL A 68 13.85 3.47 -12.03
C VAL A 68 15.25 2.84 -12.07
N GLY A 69 16.21 3.53 -11.45
CA GLY A 69 17.55 3.01 -11.23
C GLY A 69 17.54 2.03 -10.05
N GLY A 70 18.19 0.89 -10.20
CA GLY A 70 18.37 -0.09 -9.14
C GLY A 70 19.70 -0.81 -9.27
N GLU A 71 20.28 -1.18 -8.14
CA GLU A 71 21.48 -2.00 -8.07
C GLU A 71 21.09 -3.48 -8.15
N ASP A 72 21.77 -4.27 -8.97
CA ASP A 72 21.61 -5.72 -8.96
C ASP A 72 22.36 -6.38 -7.80
N ASN A 73 22.20 -7.70 -7.63
CA ASN A 73 22.85 -8.43 -6.52
C ASN A 73 24.39 -8.45 -6.62
N ASP A 74 24.95 -8.06 -7.78
CA ASP A 74 26.39 -8.05 -8.05
C ASP A 74 26.98 -6.63 -7.89
N GLY A 75 26.16 -5.64 -7.55
CA GLY A 75 26.58 -4.26 -7.28
C GLY A 75 26.61 -3.35 -8.52
N TYR A 76 25.97 -3.76 -9.63
CA TYR A 76 25.90 -2.95 -10.84
C TYR A 76 24.59 -2.17 -10.92
N ASP A 77 24.69 -0.90 -11.31
CA ASP A 77 23.55 -0.04 -11.57
C ASP A 77 22.86 -0.39 -12.88
N HIS A 78 21.55 -0.60 -12.82
CA HIS A 78 20.69 -0.82 -13.98
C HIS A 78 19.50 0.14 -13.98
N ILE A 79 19.01 0.45 -15.18
CA ILE A 79 17.77 1.19 -15.37
C ILE A 79 16.68 0.18 -15.77
N ALA A 80 15.68 0.01 -14.91
CA ALA A 80 14.53 -0.85 -15.15
C ALA A 80 13.30 -0.02 -15.50
N LYS A 81 12.47 -0.55 -16.42
CA LYS A 81 11.15 0.01 -16.74
C LYS A 81 10.13 -0.57 -15.77
N THR A 82 9.46 0.27 -15.00
CA THR A 82 8.42 -0.14 -14.04
C THR A 82 7.14 0.70 -14.23
N LYS A 83 6.02 0.25 -13.68
CA LYS A 83 4.77 1.02 -13.66
C LYS A 83 4.91 2.20 -12.69
N LYS A 84 4.29 3.33 -13.02
CA LYS A 84 4.21 4.46 -12.09
C LYS A 84 3.26 4.14 -10.93
N ASP A 85 3.69 4.50 -9.73
CA ASP A 85 2.88 4.39 -8.53
C ASP A 85 1.85 5.52 -8.44
N TYR A 86 0.72 5.20 -7.80
CA TYR A 86 -0.36 6.14 -7.54
C TYR A 86 -0.19 6.78 -6.17
N GLU A 87 -0.54 8.06 -6.07
CA GLU A 87 -0.70 8.76 -4.80
C GLU A 87 -2.19 8.87 -4.46
N PHE A 88 -2.56 8.46 -3.25
CA PHE A 88 -3.95 8.48 -2.78
C PHE A 88 -4.16 9.61 -1.77
N PHE A 89 -5.17 10.43 -2.01
CA PHE A 89 -5.63 11.44 -1.05
C PHE A 89 -6.96 10.98 -0.46
N ILE A 90 -6.98 10.72 0.84
CA ILE A 90 -8.19 10.29 1.57
C ILE A 90 -8.71 11.47 2.38
N THR A 91 -9.99 11.82 2.18
CA THR A 91 -10.69 12.82 2.99
C THR A 91 -11.73 12.13 3.84
N VAL A 92 -11.75 12.43 5.13
CA VAL A 92 -12.74 11.94 6.10
C VAL A 92 -13.66 13.10 6.46
N GLN A 93 -14.97 12.89 6.41
CA GLN A 93 -16.01 13.88 6.73
C GLN A 93 -16.85 13.43 7.92
#